data_AF-A0A0R1XNI4-F1
#
_entry.id   AF-A0A0R1XNI4-F1
#
_cell.length_a   1.000
_cell.length_b   1.000
_cell.length_c   1.000
_cell.angle_alpha   90.00
_cell.angle_beta   90.00
_cell.angle_gamma   90.00
#
_symmetry.space_group_name_H-M   'P 1'
#
loop_
_entity.id
_entity.type
_entity.pdbx_description
1 polymer ?
#
loop_
_entity_poly.entity_id
_entity_poly.type
_entity_poly.pdbx_seq_one_letter_code
_entity_poly.pdbx_strand_id
1 'polypeptide(L)'
;MKIKDFGVEQWMNKYETKARYNLGETCVAPFSLRGLLEVAGVDEEEFTTKLLDTRLTYGAIEGADELKQGIAQLYRTPLAPDNIVTEHGAIGANNLVLNTVVARGRGSGGNADLPAVAVDSPGPGGSR
;
A
#
# COMPACT_ATOMS: atom_id res chain seq x y z
N MET A 1 0.79 15.00 20.08
CA MET A 1 -0.50 14.78 19.39
C MET A 1 -1.34 13.92 20.32
N LYS A 2 -2.64 14.19 20.49
CA LYS A 2 -3.54 13.32 21.25
C LYS A 2 -4.38 12.54 20.25
N ILE A 3 -3.94 11.33 19.90
CA ILE A 3 -4.68 10.42 19.02
C ILE A 3 -5.61 9.60 19.90
N LYS A 4 -6.90 9.57 19.56
CA LYS A 4 -7.88 8.72 20.25
C LYS A 4 -7.82 7.30 19.68
N ASP A 5 -8.28 6.33 20.45
CA ASP A 5 -8.46 4.96 19.99
C ASP A 5 -9.31 4.89 18.72
N PHE A 6 -8.98 3.93 17.86
CA PHE A 6 -9.78 3.63 16.68
C PHE A 6 -11.02 2.83 17.09
N GLY A 7 -12.15 3.52 17.29
CA GLY A 7 -13.33 2.94 17.94
C GLY A 7 -13.89 1.69 17.25
N VAL A 8 -13.82 1.61 15.92
CA VAL A 8 -14.26 0.43 15.17
C VAL A 8 -13.37 -0.77 15.46
N GLU A 9 -12.05 -0.58 15.54
CA GLU A 9 -11.09 -1.65 15.87
C GLU A 9 -11.32 -2.17 17.28
N GLN A 10 -11.59 -1.28 18.25
CA GLN A 10 -11.92 -1.68 19.62
C GLN A 10 -13.21 -2.50 19.70
N TRP A 11 -14.20 -2.16 18.88
CA TRP A 11 -15.43 -2.94 18.76
C TRP A 11 -15.16 -4.31 18.12
N MET A 12 -14.50 -4.35 16.96
CA MET A 12 -14.15 -5.59 16.26
C MET A 12 -13.34 -6.53 17.16
N ASN A 13 -12.26 -6.05 17.78
CA ASN A 13 -11.44 -6.83 18.72
C ASN A 13 -12.25 -7.53 19.82
N LYS A 14 -13.33 -6.90 20.28
CA LYS A 14 -14.17 -7.45 21.34
C LYS A 14 -15.16 -8.51 20.84
N TYR A 15 -15.67 -8.39 19.62
CA TYR A 15 -16.86 -9.11 19.15
C TYR A 15 -16.65 -10.00 17.91
N GLU A 16 -15.65 -9.73 17.05
CA GLU A 16 -15.46 -10.36 15.74
C GLU A 16 -15.57 -11.89 15.79
N THR A 17 -14.75 -12.53 16.61
CA THR A 17 -14.62 -13.99 16.71
C THR A 17 -15.72 -14.65 17.53
N LYS A 18 -16.61 -13.85 18.13
CA LYS A 18 -17.70 -14.31 19.01
C LYS A 18 -19.06 -14.22 18.33
N ALA A 19 -19.15 -13.49 17.22
CA ALA A 19 -20.40 -13.33 16.49
C ALA A 19 -20.80 -14.65 15.82
N ARG A 20 -22.04 -15.11 16.07
CA ARG A 20 -22.60 -16.26 15.35
C ARG A 20 -22.86 -15.92 13.88
N TYR A 21 -23.26 -14.69 13.61
CA TYR A 21 -23.47 -14.14 12.28
C TYR A 21 -22.68 -12.84 12.19
N ASN A 22 -21.53 -12.86 11.52
CA ASN A 22 -20.72 -11.66 11.35
C ASN A 22 -21.22 -10.87 10.13
N LEU A 23 -21.91 -9.76 10.39
CA LEU A 23 -22.36 -8.79 9.40
C LEU A 23 -21.70 -7.41 9.62
N GLY A 24 -20.63 -7.37 10.42
CA GLY A 24 -19.93 -6.13 10.79
C GLY A 24 -18.80 -5.75 9.84
N GLU A 25 -18.33 -6.69 9.02
CA GLU A 25 -17.26 -6.46 8.05
C GLU A 25 -17.77 -5.70 6.82
N THR A 26 -16.88 -4.90 6.22
CA THR A 26 -17.15 -4.12 4.99
C THR A 26 -16.44 -4.69 3.76
N CYS A 27 -15.78 -5.85 3.92
CA CYS A 27 -15.06 -6.54 2.87
C CYS A 27 -15.97 -7.54 2.13
N VAL A 28 -15.49 -8.00 0.98
CA VAL A 28 -16.00 -9.21 0.33
C VAL A 28 -15.39 -10.45 0.99
N ALA A 29 -15.98 -11.62 0.75
CA ALA A 29 -15.44 -12.89 1.23
C ALA A 29 -13.98 -13.05 0.77
N PRO A 30 -13.02 -13.29 1.69
CA PRO A 30 -11.62 -13.41 1.32
C PRO A 30 -11.36 -14.72 0.57
N PHE A 31 -10.45 -14.67 -0.40
CA PHE A 31 -9.96 -15.87 -1.08
C PHE A 31 -8.96 -16.63 -0.21
N SER A 32 -8.97 -17.96 -0.33
CA SER A 32 -7.78 -18.76 -0.02
C SER A 32 -6.71 -18.53 -1.10
N LEU A 33 -5.43 -18.81 -0.82
CA LEU A 33 -4.38 -18.71 -1.84
C LEU A 33 -4.72 -19.55 -3.08
N ARG A 34 -5.21 -20.78 -2.89
CA ARG A 34 -5.65 -21.65 -3.98
C ARG A 34 -6.79 -21.02 -4.80
N GLY A 35 -7.79 -20.45 -4.13
CA GLY A 35 -8.90 -19.78 -4.80
C GLY A 35 -8.45 -18.54 -5.59
N LEU A 36 -7.44 -17.81 -5.09
CA LEU A 36 -6.84 -16.71 -5.83
C LEU A 36 -6.10 -17.19 -7.08
N LEU A 37 -5.30 -18.26 -6.99
CA LEU A 37 -4.58 -18.83 -8.13
C LEU A 37 -5.54 -19.33 -9.21
N GLU A 38 -6.63 -19.99 -8.82
CA GLU A 38 -7.67 -20.45 -9.73
C GLU A 38 -8.31 -19.30 -10.52
N VAL A 39 -8.73 -18.23 -9.83
CA VAL A 39 -9.33 -17.05 -10.47
C VAL A 39 -8.33 -16.31 -11.35
N ALA A 40 -7.05 -16.29 -10.97
CA ALA A 40 -5.99 -15.66 -11.73
C ALA A 40 -5.48 -16.52 -12.90
N GLY A 41 -5.89 -17.80 -13.00
CA GLY A 41 -5.38 -18.73 -14.01
C GLY A 41 -3.89 -19.03 -13.86
N VAL A 42 -3.38 -19.02 -12.62
CA VAL A 42 -1.97 -19.26 -12.30
C VAL A 42 -1.78 -20.72 -11.89
N ASP A 43 -0.76 -21.37 -12.45
CA ASP A 43 -0.38 -22.72 -12.07
C ASP A 43 0.17 -22.76 -10.63
N GLU A 44 -0.35 -23.69 -9.82
CA GLU A 44 0.00 -23.79 -8.41
C GLU A 44 1.43 -24.28 -8.19
N GLU A 45 1.92 -25.21 -9.01
CA GLU A 45 3.26 -25.78 -8.88
C GLU A 45 4.31 -24.74 -9.26
N GLU A 46 4.07 -24.00 -10.35
CA GLU A 46 4.91 -22.88 -10.79
C GLU A 46 4.96 -21.79 -9.72
N PHE A 47 3.80 -21.36 -9.20
CA PHE A 47 3.73 -20.34 -8.15
C PHE A 47 4.47 -20.78 -6.88
N THR A 48 4.25 -22.02 -6.44
CA THR A 48 4.84 -22.54 -5.21
C THR A 48 6.35 -22.67 -5.34
N THR A 49 6.83 -23.20 -6.46
CA THR A 49 8.27 -23.29 -6.75
C THR A 49 8.91 -21.91 -6.71
N LYS A 50 8.33 -20.94 -7.43
CA LYS A 50 8.81 -19.55 -7.43
C LYS A 50 8.83 -18.95 -6.02
N LEU A 51 7.79 -19.18 -5.22
CA LEU A 51 7.69 -18.68 -3.85
C LEU A 51 8.79 -19.25 -2.95
N LEU A 52 9.03 -20.56 -3.03
CA LEU A 52 10.05 -21.24 -2.22
C LEU A 52 11.48 -20.85 -2.60
N ASP A 53 11.72 -20.57 -3.89
CA ASP A 53 13.02 -20.14 -4.40
C ASP A 53 13.27 -18.63 -4.21
N THR A 54 12.24 -17.87 -3.83
CA THR A 54 12.36 -16.43 -3.64
C THR A 54 13.18 -16.10 -2.40
N ARG A 55 14.30 -15.41 -2.58
CA ARG A 55 15.09 -14.87 -1.47
C ARG A 55 14.36 -13.70 -0.80
N LEU A 56 14.05 -13.85 0.48
CA LEU A 56 13.38 -12.83 1.31
C LEU A 56 14.34 -11.69 1.70
N THR A 57 14.75 -10.90 0.71
CA THR A 57 15.42 -9.61 0.91
C THR A 57 14.38 -8.50 1.16
N TYR A 58 14.81 -7.24 1.20
CA TYR A 58 13.86 -6.11 1.16
C TYR A 58 12.99 -6.08 -0.11
N GLY A 59 13.38 -6.81 -1.16
CA GLY A 59 12.64 -6.86 -2.41
C GLY A 59 12.66 -5.53 -3.16
N ALA A 60 11.60 -5.24 -3.90
CA ALA A 60 11.42 -3.97 -4.60
C ALA A 60 10.93 -2.89 -3.63
N ILE A 61 11.85 -2.03 -3.15
CA ILE A 61 11.62 -1.05 -2.08
C ILE A 61 10.40 -0.16 -2.34
N GLU A 62 10.25 0.34 -3.56
CA GLU A 62 9.15 1.23 -3.95
C GLU A 62 7.97 0.49 -4.61
N GLY A 63 8.06 -0.84 -4.70
CA GLY A 63 7.12 -1.70 -5.41
C GLY A 63 7.71 -2.29 -6.69
N ALA A 64 7.28 -3.51 -7.04
CA ALA A 64 7.73 -4.19 -8.25
C ALA A 64 7.16 -3.54 -9.53
N ASP A 65 7.97 -3.45 -10.58
CA ASP A 65 7.58 -2.79 -11.84
C ASP A 65 6.32 -3.39 -12.46
N GLU A 66 6.22 -4.72 -12.51
CA GLU A 66 5.04 -5.43 -13.02
C GLU A 66 3.77 -5.07 -12.25
N LEU A 67 3.88 -4.94 -10.92
CA LEU A 67 2.77 -4.53 -10.06
C LEU A 67 2.37 -3.07 -10.34
N LYS A 68 3.34 -2.15 -10.43
CA LYS A 68 3.06 -0.74 -10.73
C LYS A 68 2.40 -0.58 -12.10
N GLN A 69 2.84 -1.32 -13.11
CA GLN A 69 2.22 -1.34 -14.43
C GLN A 69 0.78 -1.85 -14.38
N GLY A 70 0.52 -2.93 -13.64
CA GLY A 70 -0.84 -3.44 -13.44
C GLY A 70 -1.75 -2.43 -12.75
N ILE A 71 -1.27 -1.75 -11.70
CA ILE A 71 -2.01 -0.71 -10.99
C ILE A 71 -2.32 0.47 -11.92
N ALA A 72 -1.35 0.95 -12.70
CA ALA A 72 -1.52 2.07 -13.60
C ALA A 72 -2.68 1.88 -14.59
N GLN A 73 -2.86 0.64 -15.07
CA GLN A 73 -3.92 0.27 -16.02
C GLN A 73 -5.34 0.33 -15.43
N LEU A 74 -5.48 0.34 -14.11
CA LEU A 74 -6.78 0.45 -13.44
C LEU A 74 -7.36 1.88 -13.50
N TYR A 75 -6.54 2.88 -13.80
CA TYR A 75 -6.94 4.29 -13.81
C TYR A 75 -7.33 4.75 -15.22
N ARG A 76 -8.44 5.48 -15.31
CA ARG A 76 -8.91 6.07 -16.58
C ARG A 76 -8.00 7.19 -17.09
N THR A 77 -7.41 7.93 -16.16
CA THR A 77 -6.42 8.96 -16.49
C THR A 77 -5.06 8.27 -16.60
N PRO A 78 -4.29 8.50 -17.69
CA PRO A 78 -2.96 7.93 -17.82
C PRO A 78 -2.10 8.23 -16.60
N LEU A 79 -1.59 7.19 -15.96
CA LEU A 79 -0.73 7.25 -14.79
C LEU A 79 0.61 6.61 -15.14
N ALA A 80 1.71 7.35 -15.00
CA ALA A 80 3.04 6.79 -15.16
C ALA A 80 3.35 5.87 -13.96
N PRO A 81 3.95 4.68 -14.17
CA PRO A 81 4.37 3.81 -13.07
C PRO A 81 5.24 4.50 -12.02
N ASP A 82 6.07 5.47 -12.43
CA ASP A 82 6.93 6.27 -11.54
C ASP A 82 6.14 7.15 -10.57
N ASN A 83 4.87 7.42 -10.85
CA ASN A 83 3.97 8.15 -9.95
C ASN A 83 3.26 7.22 -8.94
N ILE A 84 3.62 5.92 -8.90
CA ILE A 84 3.02 4.92 -8.02
C ILE A 84 4.03 4.49 -6.96
N VAL A 85 3.64 4.65 -5.69
CA VAL A 85 4.32 4.10 -4.53
C VAL A 85 3.41 3.04 -3.92
N THR A 86 3.91 1.81 -3.79
CA THR A 86 3.15 0.73 -3.16
C THR A 86 3.28 0.78 -1.64
N GLU A 87 2.19 0.47 -0.94
CA GLU A 87 2.14 0.50 0.52
C GLU A 87 1.46 -0.76 1.09
N HIS A 88 1.64 -0.99 2.39
CA HIS A 88 1.04 -2.09 3.13
C HIS A 88 -0.46 -1.87 3.37
N GLY A 89 -1.22 -1.93 2.26
CA GLY A 89 -2.65 -1.62 2.22
C GLY A 89 -2.94 -0.12 2.23
N ALA A 90 -4.23 0.22 2.07
CA ALA A 90 -4.68 1.62 2.04
C ALA A 90 -4.41 2.38 3.35
N ILE A 91 -4.30 1.66 4.48
CA ILE A 91 -3.95 2.25 5.78
C ILE A 91 -2.54 2.83 5.75
N GLY A 92 -1.56 2.07 5.23
CA GLY A 92 -0.19 2.55 5.05
C GLY A 92 -0.11 3.76 4.12
N ALA A 93 -0.84 3.71 3.00
CA ALA A 93 -0.92 4.83 2.05
C ALA A 93 -1.52 6.10 2.69
N ASN A 94 -2.63 5.98 3.43
CA ASN A 94 -3.22 7.11 4.15
C ASN A 94 -2.24 7.69 5.17
N ASN A 95 -1.54 6.83 5.93
CA ASN A 95 -0.55 7.27 6.89
C ASN A 95 0.62 8.01 6.22
N LEU A 96 1.16 7.48 5.11
CA LEU A 96 2.23 8.13 4.36
C LEU A 96 1.79 9.51 3.86
N VAL A 97 0.65 9.60 3.17
CA VAL A 97 0.14 10.86 2.60
C VAL A 97 -0.13 11.89 3.70
N LEU A 98 -0.79 11.50 4.79
CA LEU A 98 -1.11 12.43 5.87
C LEU A 98 0.16 12.96 6.56
N ASN A 99 1.16 12.10 6.81
CA ASN A 99 2.39 12.55 7.48
C ASN A 99 3.30 13.38 6.57
N THR A 100 3.21 13.21 5.24
CA THR A 100 4.07 13.95 4.29
C THR A 100 3.46 15.28 3.86
N VAL A 101 2.13 15.34 3.70
CA VAL A 101 1.44 16.52 3.17
C VAL A 101 0.94 17.46 4.29
N VAL A 102 0.61 16.94 5.47
CA VAL A 102 0.05 17.76 6.55
C VAL A 102 1.17 18.43 7.36
N ALA A 103 1.38 19.72 7.14
CA ALA A 103 2.22 20.56 8.00
C ALA A 103 1.42 21.12 9.19
N ARG A 104 2.10 21.38 10.30
CA ARG A 104 1.51 22.10 11.44
C ARG A 104 1.11 23.52 11.01
N GLY A 105 -0.17 23.86 11.14
CA GLY A 105 -0.62 25.26 11.09
C GLY A 105 -1.13 25.79 9.74
N ARG A 106 -1.57 24.94 8.79
CA ARG A 106 -2.39 25.42 7.64
C ARG A 106 -3.77 25.90 8.11
N GLY A 107 -3.79 27.10 8.69
CA GLY A 107 -4.96 27.96 8.78
C GLY A 107 -5.30 28.54 7.41
N SER A 108 -6.52 29.03 7.27
CA SER A 108 -7.21 29.49 6.05
C SER A 108 -6.61 30.73 5.36
N GLY A 109 -5.30 30.77 5.13
CA GLY A 109 -4.68 31.87 4.39
C GLY A 109 -3.17 31.72 4.34
N GLY A 110 -2.63 31.32 3.19
CA GLY A 110 -1.19 31.27 2.97
C GLY A 110 -0.81 30.21 1.96
N ASN A 111 -0.54 30.65 0.73
CA ASN A 111 0.15 29.86 -0.27
C ASN A 111 1.59 29.67 0.24
N ALA A 112 1.94 28.46 0.68
CA ALA A 112 3.31 28.11 1.03
C ALA A 112 3.57 26.70 0.51
N ASP A 113 4.57 26.63 -0.36
CA ASP A 113 5.02 25.48 -1.14
C ASP A 113 4.99 24.18 -0.32
N LEU A 114 4.50 23.11 -0.96
CA LEU A 114 4.72 21.76 -0.46
C LEU A 114 6.23 21.58 -0.27
N PRO A 115 6.71 21.06 0.87
CA PRO A 115 8.12 20.79 1.02
C PRO A 115 8.51 19.83 -0.10
N ALA A 116 9.44 20.28 -0.96
CA ALA A 116 10.04 19.42 -1.96
C ALA A 116 10.57 18.19 -1.20
N VAL A 117 10.07 17.01 -1.55
CA VAL A 117 10.72 15.76 -1.16
C VAL A 117 12.11 15.88 -1.77
N ALA A 118 13.12 16.11 -0.93
CA ALA A 118 14.50 16.15 -1.36
C ALA A 118 14.87 14.72 -1.78
N VAL A 119 14.62 14.40 -3.04
CA VAL A 119 15.23 13.26 -3.70
C VAL A 119 16.69 13.64 -3.86
N ASP A 120 17.52 13.16 -2.94
CA ASP A 120 18.97 13.33 -3.02
C ASP A 120 19.43 12.51 -4.24
N SER A 121 19.45 13.18 -5.40
CA SER A 121 19.88 12.60 -6.65
C SER A 121 21.39 12.47 -6.59
N PRO A 122 22.00 11.28 -6.78
CA PRO A 122 23.44 11.18 -6.88
C PRO A 122 23.87 11.96 -8.14
N GLY A 123 24.59 13.07 -7.92
CA GLY A 123 25.09 13.92 -8.99
C GLY A 123 25.98 13.16 -9.99
N PRO A 124 26.14 13.66 -11.22
CA PRO A 124 26.88 12.96 -12.25
C PRO A 124 28.38 13.01 -11.95
N GLY A 125 28.98 11.82 -11.80
CA GLY A 125 30.38 11.54 -12.15
C GLY A 125 31.48 12.28 -11.38
N GLY A 126 32.06 11.60 -10.39
CA GLY A 126 33.44 11.82 -9.96
C GLY A 126 34.24 10.56 -10.21
N SER A 127 35.11 10.58 -11.24
CA SER A 127 36.09 9.53 -11.51
C SER A 127 37.00 9.28 -10.30
N ARG A 128 37.12 8.02 -9.88
CA ARG A 128 38.36 7.38 -9.43
C ARG A 128 38.16 5.87 -9.32
#